data_AF-A0A5N9GDT6-F1
#
_entry.id   AF-A0A5N9GDT6-F1
#
_cell.length_a   1.000
_cell.length_b   1.000
_cell.length_c   1.000
_cell.angle_alpha   90.00
_cell.angle_beta   90.00
_cell.angle_gamma   90.00
#
_symmetry.space_group_name_H-M   'P 1'
#
loop_
_entity.id
_entity.type
_entity.pdbx_description
1 polymer ?
#
loop_
_entity_poly.entity_id
_entity_poly.type
_entity_poly.pdbx_seq_one_letter_code
_entity_poly.pdbx_strand_id
1 'polypeptide(L)'
;PAAPNAAFAGEQVVDALAQKLNLDPLEFRLMNAAQEGTRRVDGPIYPVIGNVECLEAAKNSAQYNTELKGPYRGRGVATGFWFNIGFQSSCAISVNADGTVSLVEGSTDIGGTRASIAMQAAEVLGIPAEDVHPSVADTDSIGYTAMTGGSRTTFATGWAAYETAQAIKQKMIDRAASIWDVSSEDIELSEGVYQHKTDPELRLTFKELAGQLAGSGGGISSQTTVDPSGAGGAFGTHVVDVEVDPETGKVTILDYTIVQDAGKAIHPSYVEGQMQGGVVQGIGWALNEEYFYNTDGRMENSSFLDYRMPTSLDLPMINTIIVEVANPGHPYGVRGVGEVPIVPPMAAIANAIARATGVRMDHLPMTPGNVLEALWAKDGEPAGLQAAAD
;
A
#
# COMPACT_ATOMS: atom_id res chain seq x y z
N PRO A 1 5.23 5.45 11.85
CA PRO A 1 4.14 4.95 12.74
C PRO A 1 3.11 6.02 13.15
N ALA A 2 3.52 7.23 13.57
CA ALA A 2 2.61 8.28 14.05
C ALA A 2 1.93 9.13 12.94
N ALA A 3 2.03 8.71 11.66
CA ALA A 3 1.47 9.47 10.55
C ALA A 3 -0.06 9.66 10.64
N PRO A 4 -0.86 8.68 11.10
CA PRO A 4 -2.31 8.86 11.22
C PRO A 4 -2.70 10.01 12.17
N ASN A 5 -2.09 10.10 13.35
CA ASN A 5 -2.37 11.17 14.32
C ASN A 5 -1.96 12.55 13.79
N ALA A 6 -0.81 12.62 13.09
CA ALA A 6 -0.36 13.86 12.47
C ALA A 6 -1.30 14.29 11.32
N ALA A 7 -1.76 13.34 10.51
CA ALA A 7 -2.72 13.59 9.44
C ALA A 7 -4.09 14.01 9.98
N PHE A 8 -4.58 13.39 11.07
CA PHE A 8 -5.81 13.80 11.74
C PHE A 8 -5.81 15.30 12.05
N ALA A 9 -4.79 15.77 12.77
CA ALA A 9 -4.68 17.19 13.10
C ALA A 9 -4.43 18.07 11.86
N GLY A 10 -3.48 17.69 11.00
CA GLY A 10 -3.05 18.51 9.86
C GLY A 10 -4.14 18.68 8.80
N GLU A 11 -4.78 17.59 8.38
CA GLU A 11 -5.76 17.63 7.28
C GLU A 11 -7.10 18.25 7.69
N GLN A 12 -7.44 18.26 8.98
CA GLN A 12 -8.56 19.06 9.47
C GLN A 12 -8.29 20.56 9.40
N VAL A 13 -7.06 21.00 9.69
CA VAL A 13 -6.66 22.40 9.53
C VAL A 13 -6.67 22.80 8.05
N VAL A 14 -6.13 21.96 7.17
CA VAL A 14 -6.16 22.18 5.71
C VAL A 14 -7.59 22.34 5.21
N ASP A 15 -8.51 21.45 5.61
CA ASP A 15 -9.92 21.55 5.23
C ASP A 15 -10.60 22.81 5.81
N ALA A 16 -10.33 23.16 7.08
CA ALA A 16 -10.87 24.36 7.68
C ALA A 16 -10.40 25.65 6.98
N LEU A 17 -9.15 25.69 6.49
CA LEU A 17 -8.63 26.80 5.70
C LEU A 17 -9.31 26.88 4.34
N ALA A 18 -9.50 25.76 3.65
CA ALA A 18 -10.24 25.70 2.38
C ALA A 18 -11.67 26.25 2.55
N GLN A 19 -12.38 25.82 3.60
CA GLN A 19 -13.71 26.34 3.93
C GLN A 19 -13.72 27.85 4.20
N LYS A 20 -12.77 28.35 5.03
CA LYS A 20 -12.67 29.79 5.34
C LYS A 20 -12.36 30.65 4.12
N LEU A 21 -11.62 30.11 3.17
CA LEU A 21 -11.27 30.78 1.91
C LEU A 21 -12.33 30.58 0.81
N ASN A 22 -13.40 29.83 1.09
CA ASN A 22 -14.43 29.45 0.13
C ASN A 22 -13.83 28.78 -1.13
N LEU A 23 -12.85 27.90 -0.91
CA LEU A 23 -12.20 27.09 -1.93
C LEU A 23 -12.63 25.63 -1.80
N ASP A 24 -12.72 24.97 -2.95
CA ASP A 24 -12.90 23.52 -3.01
C ASP A 24 -11.74 22.81 -2.28
N PRO A 25 -12.00 21.77 -1.47
CA PRO A 25 -10.97 21.12 -0.66
C PRO A 25 -9.91 20.38 -1.47
N LEU A 26 -10.21 19.88 -2.66
CA LEU A 26 -9.22 19.27 -3.54
C LEU A 26 -8.45 20.34 -4.33
N GLU A 27 -9.10 21.40 -4.79
CA GLU A 27 -8.41 22.54 -5.42
C GLU A 27 -7.40 23.19 -4.46
N PHE A 28 -7.80 23.40 -3.20
CA PHE A 28 -6.89 23.96 -2.19
C PHE A 28 -5.67 23.05 -1.95
N ARG A 29 -5.86 21.73 -1.97
CA ARG A 29 -4.76 20.77 -1.87
C ARG A 29 -3.87 20.78 -3.10
N LEU A 30 -4.44 20.86 -4.31
CA LEU A 30 -3.70 20.97 -5.57
C LEU A 30 -2.82 22.23 -5.60
N MET A 31 -3.35 23.37 -5.17
CA MET A 31 -2.59 24.63 -5.08
C MET A 31 -1.36 24.54 -4.16
N ASN A 32 -1.36 23.61 -3.21
CA ASN A 32 -0.32 23.46 -2.18
C ASN A 32 0.38 22.09 -2.25
N ALA A 33 0.15 21.33 -3.32
CA ALA A 33 0.60 19.94 -3.42
C ALA A 33 2.12 19.87 -3.43
N ALA A 34 2.67 18.95 -2.63
CA ALA A 34 4.08 18.57 -2.79
C ALA A 34 4.26 17.86 -4.14
N GLN A 35 5.38 18.15 -4.80
CA GLN A 35 5.81 17.55 -6.05
C GLN A 35 7.29 17.16 -5.96
N GLU A 36 7.83 16.51 -7.00
CA GLU A 36 9.27 16.30 -7.10
C GLU A 36 10.03 17.63 -6.90
N GLY A 37 11.07 17.60 -6.07
CA GLY A 37 11.84 18.80 -5.73
C GLY A 37 11.31 19.58 -4.52
N THR A 38 10.08 19.31 -4.05
CA THR A 38 9.57 19.93 -2.82
C THR A 38 10.38 19.47 -1.61
N ARG A 39 10.84 20.42 -0.79
CA ARG A 39 11.55 20.13 0.46
C ARG A 39 10.58 19.75 1.56
N ARG A 40 10.79 18.59 2.17
CA ARG A 40 10.02 18.11 3.33
C ARG A 40 10.39 18.89 4.59
N VAL A 41 9.48 18.91 5.55
CA VAL A 41 9.68 19.59 6.86
C VAL A 41 10.85 18.99 7.66
N ASP A 42 11.14 17.70 7.47
CA ASP A 42 12.26 17.00 8.10
C ASP A 42 13.59 17.18 7.34
N GLY A 43 13.59 17.89 6.20
CA GLY A 43 14.79 18.29 5.46
C GLY A 43 14.99 17.66 4.07
N PRO A 44 14.76 16.35 3.85
CA PRO A 44 14.92 15.71 2.55
C PRO A 44 14.06 16.34 1.45
N ILE A 45 14.53 16.22 0.21
CA ILE A 45 13.75 16.62 -0.97
C ILE A 45 12.94 15.41 -1.43
N TYR A 46 11.67 15.63 -1.78
CA TYR A 46 10.87 14.57 -2.40
C TYR A 46 11.48 14.16 -3.75
N PRO A 47 11.74 12.85 -3.97
CA PRO A 47 11.98 12.33 -5.31
C PRO A 47 10.67 12.38 -6.11
N VAL A 48 10.62 11.73 -7.27
CA VAL A 48 9.36 11.49 -7.98
C VAL A 48 8.31 10.90 -7.01
N ILE A 49 7.15 11.55 -6.91
CA ILE A 49 6.00 11.20 -6.05
C ILE A 49 4.70 11.49 -6.78
N GLY A 50 3.65 10.68 -6.58
CA GLY A 50 2.36 10.83 -7.26
C GLY A 50 1.28 11.64 -6.54
N ASN A 51 1.65 12.68 -5.76
CA ASN A 51 0.67 13.42 -4.94
C ASN A 51 -0.31 14.24 -5.80
N VAL A 52 0.18 14.94 -6.82
CA VAL A 52 -0.66 15.75 -7.74
C VAL A 52 -1.59 14.83 -8.52
N GLU A 53 -1.06 13.71 -9.02
CA GLU A 53 -1.79 12.70 -9.76
C GLU A 53 -2.90 12.06 -8.90
N CYS A 54 -2.63 11.79 -7.61
CA CYS A 54 -3.66 11.32 -6.68
C CYS A 54 -4.76 12.35 -6.45
N LEU A 55 -4.41 13.63 -6.30
CA LEU A 55 -5.38 14.71 -6.10
C LEU A 55 -6.25 14.92 -7.35
N GLU A 56 -5.65 14.92 -8.54
CA GLU A 56 -6.38 15.02 -9.80
C GLU A 56 -7.28 13.80 -10.03
N ALA A 57 -6.81 12.59 -9.76
CA ALA A 57 -7.63 11.39 -9.87
C ALA A 57 -8.78 11.39 -8.85
N ALA A 58 -8.57 11.88 -7.62
CA ALA A 58 -9.64 12.06 -6.64
C ALA A 58 -10.68 13.10 -7.11
N LYS A 59 -10.22 14.22 -7.67
CA LYS A 59 -11.08 15.28 -8.20
C LYS A 59 -11.93 14.82 -9.39
N ASN A 60 -11.39 13.92 -10.20
CA ASN A 60 -12.09 13.31 -11.33
C ASN A 60 -12.87 12.03 -10.98
N SER A 61 -12.86 11.61 -9.71
CA SER A 61 -13.56 10.38 -9.29
C SER A 61 -15.08 10.53 -9.38
N ALA A 62 -15.77 9.41 -9.63
CA ALA A 62 -17.23 9.38 -9.72
C ALA A 62 -17.90 9.86 -8.43
N GLN A 63 -17.39 9.42 -7.28
CA GLN A 63 -17.91 9.85 -5.97
C GLN A 63 -17.80 11.37 -5.83
N TYR A 64 -16.61 11.96 -6.04
CA TYR A 64 -16.39 13.39 -5.85
C TYR A 64 -17.26 14.28 -6.75
N ASN A 65 -17.58 13.82 -7.95
CA ASN A 65 -18.42 14.55 -8.91
C ASN A 65 -19.93 14.29 -8.74
N THR A 66 -20.32 13.34 -7.89
CA THR A 66 -21.72 13.07 -7.58
C THR A 66 -22.22 14.03 -6.51
N GLU A 67 -23.37 14.65 -6.74
CA GLU A 67 -24.02 15.55 -5.79
C GLU A 67 -24.48 14.77 -4.53
N LEU A 68 -23.97 15.14 -3.36
CA LEU A 68 -24.38 14.57 -2.08
C LEU A 68 -25.63 15.29 -1.56
N LYS A 69 -26.77 14.59 -1.54
CA LYS A 69 -28.08 15.12 -1.11
C LYS A 69 -28.52 14.54 0.21
N GLY A 70 -29.26 15.32 0.99
CA GLY A 70 -29.94 14.91 2.22
C GLY A 70 -29.49 15.72 3.43
N PRO A 71 -30.28 15.72 4.52
CA PRO A 71 -29.91 16.40 5.75
C PRO A 71 -28.75 15.68 6.43
N TYR A 72 -27.93 16.43 7.18
CA TYR A 72 -26.81 15.89 7.98
C TYR A 72 -25.86 14.98 7.19
N ARG A 73 -25.64 15.30 5.92
CA ARG A 73 -24.69 14.61 5.05
C ARG A 73 -23.54 15.51 4.70
N GLY A 74 -22.35 14.95 4.70
CA GLY A 74 -21.13 15.68 4.42
C GLY A 74 -20.12 14.83 3.67
N ARG A 75 -19.40 15.49 2.75
CA ARG A 75 -18.28 14.91 2.02
C ARG A 75 -16.96 15.41 2.60
N GLY A 76 -16.17 14.52 3.16
CA GLY A 76 -14.84 14.82 3.67
C GLY A 76 -13.75 14.42 2.70
N VAL A 77 -12.64 15.17 2.76
CA VAL A 77 -11.41 14.90 2.00
C VAL A 77 -10.23 14.96 2.94
N ALA A 78 -9.27 14.04 2.77
CA ALA A 78 -7.95 14.12 3.38
C ALA A 78 -6.89 13.43 2.51
N THR A 79 -5.66 13.94 2.57
CA THR A 79 -4.49 13.37 1.89
C THR A 79 -3.44 12.97 2.92
N GLY A 80 -2.88 11.77 2.76
CA GLY A 80 -1.87 11.20 3.63
C GLY A 80 -0.58 10.91 2.89
N PHE A 81 0.49 10.84 3.66
CA PHE A 81 1.83 10.46 3.19
C PHE A 81 2.37 9.34 4.07
N TRP A 82 2.96 8.33 3.44
CA TRP A 82 3.77 7.34 4.14
C TRP A 82 5.16 7.26 3.51
N PHE A 83 6.18 7.30 4.37
CA PHE A 83 7.54 7.02 3.95
C PHE A 83 7.71 5.51 3.79
N ASN A 84 8.41 5.09 2.73
CA ASN A 84 8.82 3.71 2.58
C ASN A 84 10.29 3.58 2.99
N ILE A 85 10.69 2.41 3.45
CA ILE A 85 12.08 2.09 3.81
C ILE A 85 12.62 0.98 2.91
N GLY A 86 13.95 0.96 2.75
CA GLY A 86 14.69 -0.07 2.04
C GLY A 86 15.08 -1.20 2.98
N PHE A 87 16.32 -1.22 3.46
CA PHE A 87 16.94 -2.27 4.29
C PHE A 87 17.16 -3.59 3.57
N GLN A 88 18.03 -4.42 4.17
CA GLN A 88 18.46 -5.67 3.59
C GLN A 88 17.32 -6.66 3.32
N SER A 89 17.33 -7.25 2.12
CA SER A 89 16.47 -8.37 1.74
C SER A 89 17.25 -9.42 0.99
N SER A 90 16.91 -10.68 1.21
CA SER A 90 17.52 -11.83 0.54
C SER A 90 16.48 -12.65 -0.19
N CYS A 91 16.88 -13.21 -1.34
CA CYS A 91 16.10 -14.15 -2.13
C CYS A 91 17.02 -15.26 -2.66
N ALA A 92 16.48 -16.47 -2.79
CA ALA A 92 17.15 -17.59 -3.44
C ALA A 92 16.24 -18.22 -4.50
N ILE A 93 16.80 -18.59 -5.64
CA ILE A 93 16.08 -19.20 -6.76
C ILE A 93 16.81 -20.46 -7.23
N SER A 94 16.08 -21.52 -7.52
CA SER A 94 16.59 -22.75 -8.14
C SER A 94 15.71 -23.18 -9.31
N VAL A 95 16.32 -23.61 -10.41
CA VAL A 95 15.63 -24.10 -11.62
C VAL A 95 15.42 -25.60 -11.52
N ASN A 96 14.17 -26.05 -11.66
CA ASN A 96 13.80 -27.45 -11.64
C ASN A 96 13.86 -28.05 -13.06
N ALA A 97 14.11 -29.36 -13.17
CA ALA A 97 14.26 -30.03 -14.46
C ALA A 97 12.98 -30.03 -15.33
N ASP A 98 11.82 -29.79 -14.75
CA ASP A 98 10.54 -29.70 -15.46
C ASP A 98 10.23 -28.30 -16.01
N GLY A 99 11.13 -27.33 -15.80
CA GLY A 99 10.99 -25.94 -16.23
C GLY A 99 10.38 -25.02 -15.17
N THR A 100 9.92 -25.53 -14.03
CA THR A 100 9.45 -24.71 -12.92
C THR A 100 10.62 -24.12 -12.12
N VAL A 101 10.34 -23.10 -11.33
CA VAL A 101 11.32 -22.36 -10.55
C VAL A 101 10.93 -22.37 -9.08
N SER A 102 11.82 -22.83 -8.21
CA SER A 102 11.65 -22.71 -6.76
C SER A 102 12.20 -21.37 -6.31
N LEU A 103 11.37 -20.51 -5.71
CA LEU A 103 11.76 -19.22 -5.14
C LEU A 103 11.62 -19.26 -3.62
N VAL A 104 12.63 -18.78 -2.91
CA VAL A 104 12.63 -18.65 -1.45
C VAL A 104 12.87 -17.18 -1.13
N GLU A 105 11.88 -16.51 -0.54
CA GLU A 105 12.01 -15.15 -0.05
C GLU A 105 12.34 -15.14 1.44
N GLY A 106 13.20 -14.19 1.86
CA GLY A 106 13.57 -14.05 3.27
C GLY A 106 12.58 -13.20 4.10
N SER A 107 11.65 -12.50 3.45
CA SER A 107 10.63 -11.72 4.16
C SER A 107 9.47 -12.59 4.59
N THR A 108 8.97 -12.37 5.81
CA THR A 108 7.73 -12.99 6.25
C THR A 108 6.56 -12.42 5.48
N ASP A 109 5.79 -13.30 4.83
CA ASP A 109 4.58 -12.92 4.12
C ASP A 109 3.41 -12.70 5.09
N ILE A 110 2.95 -11.45 5.17
CA ILE A 110 1.77 -11.03 5.94
C ILE A 110 0.70 -10.34 5.08
N GLY A 111 0.88 -10.33 3.75
CA GLY A 111 0.09 -9.46 2.88
C GLY A 111 0.10 -9.82 1.39
N GLY A 112 0.54 -11.02 1.03
CA GLY A 112 0.58 -11.52 -0.35
C GLY A 112 1.93 -11.34 -1.05
N THR A 113 3.04 -11.34 -0.30
CA THR A 113 4.39 -11.13 -0.86
C THR A 113 4.77 -12.27 -1.80
N ARG A 114 4.43 -13.52 -1.47
CA ARG A 114 4.76 -14.69 -2.29
C ARG A 114 4.41 -14.52 -3.77
N ALA A 115 3.17 -14.13 -4.07
CA ALA A 115 2.72 -13.91 -5.44
C ALA A 115 3.44 -12.72 -6.10
N SER A 116 3.52 -11.58 -5.41
CA SER A 116 4.15 -10.37 -6.00
C SER A 116 5.66 -10.49 -6.19
N ILE A 117 6.37 -11.25 -5.36
CA ILE A 117 7.80 -11.54 -5.53
C ILE A 117 8.00 -12.58 -6.64
N ALA A 118 7.15 -13.60 -6.73
CA ALA A 118 7.17 -14.56 -7.82
C ALA A 118 6.97 -13.90 -9.19
N MET A 119 6.00 -12.99 -9.32
CA MET A 119 5.76 -12.22 -10.55
C MET A 119 6.98 -11.41 -10.99
N GLN A 120 7.69 -10.78 -10.04
CA GLN A 120 8.90 -10.00 -10.35
C GLN A 120 10.05 -10.89 -10.84
N ALA A 121 10.23 -12.08 -10.28
CA ALA A 121 11.22 -13.04 -10.77
C ALA A 121 10.82 -13.61 -12.15
N ALA A 122 9.54 -13.95 -12.32
CA ALA A 122 8.98 -14.49 -13.56
C ALA A 122 9.20 -13.54 -14.75
N GLU A 123 9.00 -12.23 -14.53
CA GLU A 123 9.22 -11.18 -15.52
C GLU A 123 10.66 -11.17 -16.05
N VAL A 124 11.67 -11.35 -15.19
CA VAL A 124 13.09 -11.44 -15.64
C VAL A 124 13.33 -12.68 -16.51
N LEU A 125 12.71 -13.80 -16.15
CA LEU A 125 12.90 -15.09 -16.78
C LEU A 125 12.02 -15.28 -18.03
N GLY A 126 11.03 -14.40 -18.24
CA GLY A 126 10.07 -14.48 -19.33
C GLY A 126 9.16 -15.71 -19.27
N ILE A 127 8.91 -16.23 -18.06
CA ILE A 127 8.05 -17.41 -17.85
C ILE A 127 6.75 -17.00 -17.14
N PRO A 128 5.68 -17.82 -17.19
CA PRO A 128 4.48 -17.61 -16.40
C PRO A 128 4.79 -17.53 -14.90
N ALA A 129 4.11 -16.64 -14.17
CA ALA A 129 4.30 -16.52 -12.72
C ALA A 129 3.87 -17.79 -11.97
N GLU A 130 2.94 -18.56 -12.56
CA GLU A 130 2.48 -19.86 -12.07
C GLU A 130 3.58 -20.93 -12.09
N ASP A 131 4.60 -20.76 -12.94
CA ASP A 131 5.77 -21.65 -12.99
C ASP A 131 6.84 -21.26 -11.95
N VAL A 132 6.64 -20.18 -11.20
CA VAL A 132 7.48 -19.77 -10.07
C VAL A 132 6.78 -20.11 -8.77
N HIS A 133 7.37 -21.02 -7.98
CA HIS A 133 6.83 -21.52 -6.72
C HIS A 133 7.52 -20.85 -5.52
N PRO A 134 6.93 -19.79 -4.94
CA PRO A 134 7.50 -19.05 -3.82
C PRO A 134 7.27 -19.76 -2.47
N SER A 135 8.25 -19.63 -1.58
CA SER A 135 8.18 -20.05 -0.18
C SER A 135 8.87 -19.00 0.71
N VAL A 136 8.50 -18.95 1.99
CA VAL A 136 9.16 -18.08 2.99
C VAL A 136 10.17 -18.94 3.72
N ALA A 137 11.42 -18.48 3.79
CA ALA A 137 12.50 -19.24 4.40
C ALA A 137 12.46 -19.26 5.94
N ASP A 138 13.19 -20.22 6.51
CA ASP A 138 13.66 -20.15 7.90
C ASP A 138 14.92 -19.25 7.95
N THR A 139 15.14 -18.63 9.10
CA THR A 139 16.38 -17.92 9.43
C THR A 139 17.65 -18.75 9.22
N ASP A 140 17.59 -20.08 9.29
CA ASP A 140 18.74 -20.97 9.05
C ASP A 140 19.04 -21.22 7.55
N SER A 141 18.12 -20.89 6.64
CA SER A 141 18.19 -21.33 5.24
C SER A 141 18.37 -20.20 4.20
N ILE A 142 18.39 -18.94 4.63
CA ILE A 142 18.54 -17.79 3.73
C ILE A 142 19.40 -16.68 4.35
N GLY A 143 19.90 -15.79 3.50
CA GLY A 143 20.60 -14.59 3.95
C GLY A 143 19.71 -13.68 4.79
N TYR A 144 20.33 -12.89 5.66
CA TYR A 144 19.61 -11.95 6.51
C TYR A 144 18.62 -11.10 5.71
N THR A 145 17.42 -10.95 6.25
CA THR A 145 16.36 -10.09 5.72
C THR A 145 15.77 -9.31 6.87
N ALA A 146 15.67 -7.99 6.70
CA ALA A 146 15.04 -7.12 7.67
C ALA A 146 13.53 -7.40 7.79
N MET A 147 12.91 -6.83 8.83
CA MET A 147 11.49 -7.03 9.16
C MET A 147 10.54 -6.82 7.98
N THR A 148 9.36 -7.42 8.04
CA THR A 148 8.23 -7.03 7.18
C THR A 148 7.48 -5.87 7.88
N GLY A 149 7.69 -4.65 7.41
CA GLY A 149 7.11 -3.42 7.98
C GLY A 149 7.69 -2.16 7.33
N GLY A 150 7.10 -0.99 7.57
CA GLY A 150 7.52 0.26 6.89
C GLY A 150 7.32 0.20 5.37
N SER A 151 6.39 -0.64 4.92
CA SER A 151 5.98 -0.86 3.54
C SER A 151 7.14 -1.27 2.61
N ARG A 152 8.21 -1.87 3.14
CA ARG A 152 9.43 -2.19 2.37
C ARG A 152 9.36 -3.42 1.47
N THR A 153 8.52 -4.40 1.79
CA THR A 153 8.77 -5.78 1.36
C THR A 153 8.70 -5.97 -0.15
N THR A 154 7.64 -5.50 -0.82
CA THR A 154 7.51 -5.61 -2.28
C THR A 154 8.64 -4.89 -3.02
N PHE A 155 9.14 -3.78 -2.48
CA PHE A 155 10.26 -3.02 -3.01
C PHE A 155 11.59 -3.76 -2.81
N ALA A 156 11.98 -4.03 -1.55
CA ALA A 156 13.31 -4.53 -1.24
C ALA A 156 13.48 -6.01 -1.58
N THR A 157 12.49 -6.84 -1.26
CA THR A 157 12.50 -8.27 -1.58
C THR A 157 12.19 -8.52 -3.05
N GLY A 158 11.40 -7.64 -3.68
CA GLY A 158 11.23 -7.60 -5.13
C GLY A 158 12.54 -7.35 -5.86
N TRP A 159 13.31 -6.37 -5.40
CA TRP A 159 14.66 -6.13 -5.91
C TRP A 159 15.56 -7.36 -5.71
N ALA A 160 15.55 -7.97 -4.53
CA ALA A 160 16.34 -9.18 -4.27
C ALA A 160 15.99 -10.31 -5.26
N ALA A 161 14.70 -10.52 -5.53
CA ALA A 161 14.22 -11.50 -6.50
C ALA A 161 14.62 -11.15 -7.94
N TYR A 162 14.53 -9.86 -8.31
CA TYR A 162 15.01 -9.36 -9.60
C TYR A 162 16.49 -9.69 -9.83
N GLU A 163 17.37 -9.32 -8.89
CA GLU A 163 18.82 -9.58 -9.02
C GLU A 163 19.13 -11.07 -9.02
N THR A 164 18.43 -11.84 -8.19
CA THR A 164 18.58 -13.30 -8.16
C THR A 164 18.15 -13.92 -9.49
N ALA A 165 17.04 -13.47 -10.07
CA ALA A 165 16.55 -13.94 -11.36
C ALA A 165 17.47 -13.52 -12.52
N GLN A 166 18.10 -12.34 -12.46
CA GLN A 166 19.12 -11.92 -13.44
C GLN A 166 20.33 -12.86 -13.40
N ALA A 167 20.77 -13.25 -12.21
CA ALA A 167 21.85 -14.22 -12.05
C ALA A 167 21.47 -15.61 -12.61
N ILE A 168 20.22 -16.05 -12.44
CA ILE A 168 19.70 -17.28 -13.05
C ILE A 168 19.68 -17.16 -14.57
N LYS A 169 19.15 -16.05 -15.11
CA LYS A 169 19.12 -15.76 -16.55
C LYS A 169 20.52 -15.87 -17.16
N GLN A 170 21.53 -15.25 -16.54
CA GLN A 170 22.91 -15.33 -17.05
C GLN A 170 23.44 -16.76 -17.03
N LYS A 171 23.26 -17.52 -15.93
CA LYS A 171 23.71 -18.93 -15.86
C LYS A 171 23.03 -19.82 -16.91
N MET A 172 21.76 -19.55 -17.21
CA MET A 172 21.03 -20.25 -18.27
C MET A 172 21.55 -19.86 -19.67
N ILE A 173 21.85 -18.57 -19.91
CA ILE A 173 22.51 -18.11 -21.14
C ILE A 173 23.86 -18.82 -21.33
N ASP A 174 24.71 -18.84 -20.30
CA ASP A 174 26.01 -19.50 -20.34
C ASP A 174 25.86 -21.01 -20.61
N ARG A 175 24.77 -21.60 -20.11
CA ARG A 175 24.47 -23.00 -20.37
C ARG A 175 24.06 -23.26 -21.81
N ALA A 176 23.16 -22.44 -22.37
CA ALA A 176 22.77 -22.53 -23.76
C ALA A 176 23.99 -22.34 -24.68
N ALA A 177 24.87 -21.39 -24.35
CA ALA A 177 26.13 -21.16 -25.05
C ALA A 177 27.03 -22.41 -25.08
N SER A 178 27.18 -23.07 -23.94
CA SER A 178 27.95 -24.31 -23.85
C SER A 178 27.32 -25.48 -24.62
N ILE A 179 25.98 -25.54 -24.71
CA ILE A 179 25.28 -26.60 -25.48
C ILE A 179 25.45 -26.38 -26.98
N TRP A 180 25.41 -25.13 -27.43
CA TRP A 180 25.50 -24.76 -28.84
C TRP A 180 26.93 -24.51 -29.33
N ASP A 181 27.93 -24.50 -28.44
CA ASP A 181 29.34 -24.17 -28.73
C ASP A 181 29.50 -22.77 -29.36
N VAL A 182 28.81 -21.78 -28.76
CA VAL A 182 28.79 -20.37 -29.19
C VAL A 182 29.15 -19.42 -28.03
N SER A 183 29.30 -18.13 -28.30
CA SER A 183 29.49 -17.12 -27.25
C SER A 183 28.17 -16.85 -26.50
N SER A 184 28.24 -16.64 -25.18
CA SER A 184 27.08 -16.19 -24.38
C SER A 184 26.56 -14.82 -24.83
N GLU A 185 27.43 -13.97 -25.39
CA GLU A 185 27.07 -12.66 -25.92
C GLU A 185 26.17 -12.76 -27.17
N ASP A 186 26.19 -13.90 -27.87
CA ASP A 186 25.37 -14.13 -29.05
C ASP A 186 23.98 -14.69 -28.72
N ILE A 187 23.69 -14.91 -27.43
CA ILE A 187 22.41 -15.45 -26.95
C ILE A 187 21.63 -14.35 -26.26
N GLU A 188 20.33 -14.34 -26.50
CA GLU A 188 19.37 -13.52 -25.78
C GLU A 188 18.22 -14.37 -25.23
N LEU A 189 17.56 -13.84 -24.19
CA LEU A 189 16.32 -14.39 -23.64
C LEU A 189 15.19 -13.43 -24.02
N SER A 190 14.18 -13.96 -24.71
CA SER A 190 12.96 -13.24 -25.07
C SER A 190 11.77 -14.14 -24.82
N GLU A 191 10.78 -13.67 -24.05
CA GLU A 191 9.53 -14.42 -23.77
C GLU A 191 9.76 -15.88 -23.34
N GLY A 192 10.75 -16.10 -22.46
CA GLY A 192 11.06 -17.45 -21.95
C GLY A 192 11.80 -18.34 -22.94
N VAL A 193 12.26 -17.81 -24.07
CA VAL A 193 13.04 -18.53 -25.08
C VAL A 193 14.46 -17.99 -25.11
N TYR A 194 15.43 -18.87 -24.87
CA TYR A 194 16.84 -18.62 -25.14
C TYR A 194 17.07 -18.85 -26.64
N GLN A 195 17.63 -17.86 -27.33
CA GLN A 195 17.86 -17.93 -28.78
C GLN A 195 19.16 -17.25 -29.18
N HIS A 196 19.82 -17.78 -30.21
CA HIS A 196 20.95 -17.11 -30.84
C HIS A 196 20.45 -15.90 -31.66
N LYS A 197 21.16 -14.77 -31.59
CA LYS A 197 20.76 -13.50 -32.21
C LYS A 197 20.65 -13.54 -33.73
N THR A 198 21.38 -14.45 -34.38
CA THR A 198 21.46 -14.53 -35.85
C THR A 198 21.14 -15.90 -36.41
N ASP A 199 21.21 -16.96 -35.59
CA ASP A 199 20.97 -18.32 -36.05
C ASP A 199 19.60 -18.77 -35.51
N PRO A 200 18.56 -18.78 -36.36
CA PRO A 200 17.23 -19.12 -35.90
C PRO A 200 17.11 -20.60 -35.50
N GLU A 201 18.01 -21.50 -35.89
CA GLU A 201 17.91 -22.92 -35.51
C GLU A 201 18.30 -23.16 -34.05
N LEU A 202 19.13 -22.28 -33.48
CA LEU A 202 19.59 -22.33 -32.10
C LEU A 202 18.60 -21.63 -31.17
N ARG A 203 17.61 -22.39 -30.71
CA ARG A 203 16.59 -21.94 -29.77
C ARG A 203 16.18 -23.04 -28.80
N LEU A 204 16.00 -22.67 -27.53
CA LEU A 204 15.44 -23.55 -26.50
C LEU A 204 14.54 -22.71 -25.60
N THR A 205 13.32 -23.20 -25.35
CA THR A 205 12.48 -22.64 -24.29
C THR A 205 13.15 -22.84 -22.93
N PHE A 206 12.75 -22.04 -21.93
CA PHE A 206 13.22 -22.16 -20.55
C PHE A 206 13.07 -23.60 -20.04
N LYS A 207 11.93 -24.23 -20.33
CA LYS A 207 11.62 -25.60 -19.98
C LYS A 207 12.52 -26.63 -20.68
N GLU A 208 12.74 -26.48 -21.98
CA GLU A 208 13.62 -27.40 -22.72
C GLU A 208 15.07 -27.31 -22.25
N LEU A 209 15.56 -26.09 -21.99
CA LEU A 209 16.90 -25.88 -21.45
C LEU A 209 17.02 -26.42 -20.01
N ALA A 210 16.01 -26.18 -19.17
CA ALA A 210 15.94 -26.71 -17.82
C ALA A 210 16.02 -28.26 -17.79
N GLY A 211 15.33 -28.93 -18.71
CA GLY A 211 15.37 -30.38 -18.86
C GLY A 211 16.73 -30.95 -19.28
N GLN A 212 17.61 -30.11 -19.83
CA GLN A 212 18.95 -30.52 -20.27
C GLN A 212 20.05 -30.23 -19.23
N LEU A 213 19.73 -29.56 -18.12
CA LEU A 213 20.74 -29.09 -17.15
C LEU A 213 21.59 -30.22 -16.55
N ALA A 214 20.98 -31.36 -16.23
CA ALA A 214 21.69 -32.49 -15.65
C ALA A 214 22.80 -33.04 -16.58
N GLY A 215 22.55 -33.06 -17.89
CA GLY A 215 23.50 -33.56 -18.88
C GLY A 215 24.54 -32.53 -19.35
N SER A 216 24.40 -31.26 -18.94
CA SER A 216 25.16 -30.14 -19.50
C SER A 216 25.94 -29.32 -18.46
N GLY A 217 26.06 -29.82 -17.23
CA GLY A 217 26.85 -29.16 -16.16
C GLY A 217 26.18 -29.11 -14.78
N GLY A 218 25.05 -29.79 -14.60
CA GLY A 218 24.32 -29.85 -13.32
C GLY A 218 23.28 -28.74 -13.16
N GLY A 219 22.57 -28.76 -12.02
CA GLY A 219 21.49 -27.82 -11.71
C GLY A 219 21.97 -26.37 -11.58
N ILE A 220 21.02 -25.44 -11.72
CA ILE A 220 21.27 -23.99 -11.62
C ILE A 220 20.47 -23.43 -10.45
N SER A 221 21.18 -22.73 -9.57
CA SER A 221 20.60 -21.96 -8.47
C SER A 221 21.39 -20.67 -8.24
N SER A 222 20.78 -19.71 -7.56
CA SER A 222 21.41 -18.46 -7.14
C SER A 222 20.78 -17.94 -5.86
N GLN A 223 21.53 -17.14 -5.12
CA GLN A 223 21.04 -16.43 -3.95
C GLN A 223 21.68 -15.05 -3.92
N THR A 224 20.87 -14.01 -3.68
CA THR A 224 21.33 -12.63 -3.60
C THR A 224 20.78 -11.96 -2.35
N THR A 225 21.62 -11.14 -1.72
CA THR A 225 21.23 -10.19 -0.67
C THR A 225 21.48 -8.78 -1.19
N VAL A 226 20.47 -7.92 -1.07
CA VAL A 226 20.51 -6.52 -1.50
C VAL A 226 20.23 -5.61 -0.30
N ASP A 227 20.69 -4.36 -0.35
CA ASP A 227 20.29 -3.28 0.57
C ASP A 227 19.87 -2.04 -0.25
N PRO A 228 18.69 -2.09 -0.89
CA PRO A 228 18.32 -1.10 -1.88
C PRO A 228 17.95 0.23 -1.20
N SER A 229 18.51 1.32 -1.75
CA SER A 229 18.10 2.68 -1.44
C SER A 229 17.01 3.17 -2.40
N GLY A 230 16.31 4.26 -2.07
CA GLY A 230 15.36 4.87 -3.01
C GLY A 230 13.95 4.29 -2.99
N ALA A 231 13.51 3.70 -1.86
CA ALA A 231 12.17 3.11 -1.70
C ALA A 231 11.01 4.03 -2.13
N GLY A 232 11.18 5.35 -1.98
CA GLY A 232 10.22 6.36 -2.42
C GLY A 232 8.93 6.33 -1.58
N GLY A 233 8.61 7.43 -0.91
CA GLY A 233 7.32 7.54 -0.23
C GLY A 233 6.14 7.54 -1.21
N ALA A 234 4.93 7.36 -0.68
CA ALA A 234 3.70 7.36 -1.45
C ALA A 234 2.64 8.25 -0.78
N PHE A 235 1.75 8.80 -1.60
CA PHE A 235 0.62 9.60 -1.17
C PHE A 235 -0.68 8.88 -1.45
N GLY A 236 -1.69 9.15 -0.62
CA GLY A 236 -3.05 8.67 -0.80
C GLY A 236 -4.06 9.75 -0.48
N THR A 237 -5.05 9.94 -1.35
CA THR A 237 -6.14 10.92 -1.18
C THR A 237 -7.45 10.18 -1.02
N HIS A 238 -8.19 10.54 0.02
CA HIS A 238 -9.41 9.85 0.43
C HIS A 238 -10.59 10.81 0.32
N VAL A 239 -11.70 10.30 -0.19
CA VAL A 239 -13.01 10.98 -0.25
C VAL A 239 -14.00 10.09 0.48
N VAL A 240 -14.73 10.67 1.43
CA VAL A 240 -15.72 9.92 2.21
C VAL A 240 -17.00 10.73 2.32
N ASP A 241 -18.13 10.07 2.06
CA ASP A 241 -19.45 10.61 2.31
C ASP A 241 -20.01 9.97 3.57
N VAL A 242 -20.51 10.80 4.48
CA VAL A 242 -21.13 10.34 5.73
C VAL A 242 -22.52 10.92 5.90
N GLU A 243 -23.34 10.20 6.66
CA GLU A 243 -24.57 10.70 7.28
C GLU A 243 -24.40 10.66 8.79
N VAL A 244 -24.85 11.72 9.48
CA VAL A 244 -24.86 11.79 10.94
C VAL A 244 -26.31 11.82 11.41
N ASP A 245 -26.68 10.89 12.28
CA ASP A 245 -27.95 10.93 12.99
C ASP A 245 -27.85 11.94 14.15
N PRO A 246 -28.58 13.08 14.11
CA PRO A 246 -28.49 14.10 15.15
C PRO A 246 -29.06 13.67 16.50
N GLU A 247 -29.92 12.65 16.55
CA GLU A 247 -30.53 12.17 17.80
C GLU A 247 -29.61 11.20 18.54
N THR A 248 -28.82 10.41 17.81
CA THR A 248 -27.98 9.36 18.39
C THR A 248 -26.48 9.65 18.30
N GLY A 249 -26.05 10.60 17.47
CA GLY A 249 -24.66 10.85 17.13
C GLY A 249 -24.04 9.78 16.22
N LYS A 250 -24.82 8.78 15.76
CA LYS A 250 -24.30 7.71 14.92
C LYS A 250 -23.84 8.25 13.56
N VAL A 251 -22.61 7.93 13.20
CA VAL A 251 -22.03 8.24 11.89
C VAL A 251 -22.12 6.99 11.01
N THR A 252 -22.72 7.13 9.81
CA THR A 252 -22.80 6.07 8.80
C THR A 252 -21.95 6.45 7.60
N ILE A 253 -21.04 5.56 7.18
CA ILE A 253 -20.27 5.72 5.94
C ILE A 253 -21.19 5.37 4.76
N LEU A 254 -21.48 6.34 3.90
CA LEU A 254 -22.35 6.16 2.74
C LEU A 254 -21.59 5.66 1.51
N ASP A 255 -20.43 6.25 1.27
CA ASP A 255 -19.55 5.91 0.15
C ASP A 255 -18.11 6.32 0.49
N TYR A 256 -17.13 5.58 -0.02
CA TYR A 256 -15.72 5.82 0.28
C TYR A 256 -14.85 5.49 -0.93
N THR A 257 -14.00 6.44 -1.31
CA THR A 257 -13.00 6.28 -2.38
C THR A 257 -11.61 6.60 -1.84
N ILE A 258 -10.67 5.69 -2.04
CA ILE A 258 -9.24 5.92 -1.86
C ILE A 258 -8.54 5.94 -3.22
N VAL A 259 -7.69 6.94 -3.40
CA VAL A 259 -6.76 7.07 -4.52
C VAL A 259 -5.35 6.99 -3.98
N GLN A 260 -4.48 6.16 -4.55
CA GLN A 260 -3.12 5.99 -4.05
C GLN A 260 -2.09 5.82 -5.17
N ASP A 261 -0.94 6.47 -5.01
CA ASP A 261 0.26 6.22 -5.82
C ASP A 261 0.90 4.89 -5.37
N ALA A 262 0.82 3.89 -6.24
CA ALA A 262 1.39 2.56 -6.02
C ALA A 262 2.78 2.39 -6.63
N GLY A 263 3.31 3.41 -7.32
CA GLY A 263 4.41 3.20 -8.25
C GLY A 263 3.99 2.24 -9.36
N LYS A 264 4.58 1.05 -9.41
CA LYS A 264 4.09 -0.06 -10.22
C LYS A 264 3.25 -1.01 -9.38
N ALA A 265 1.99 -1.18 -9.75
CA ALA A 265 1.13 -2.19 -9.17
C ALA A 265 1.50 -3.57 -9.74
N ILE A 266 2.31 -4.33 -8.98
CA ILE A 266 2.73 -5.68 -9.37
C ILE A 266 1.52 -6.61 -9.51
N HIS A 267 0.63 -6.59 -8.52
CA HIS A 267 -0.63 -7.33 -8.54
C HIS A 267 -1.78 -6.38 -8.19
N PRO A 268 -2.47 -5.79 -9.18
CA PRO A 268 -3.46 -4.73 -8.95
C PRO A 268 -4.52 -5.07 -7.90
N SER A 269 -5.11 -6.26 -7.96
CA SER A 269 -6.12 -6.68 -6.98
C SER A 269 -5.57 -6.81 -5.54
N TYR A 270 -4.27 -7.07 -5.35
CA TYR A 270 -3.67 -7.08 -4.01
C TYR A 270 -3.43 -5.66 -3.52
N VAL A 271 -3.05 -4.75 -4.41
CA VAL A 271 -2.96 -3.32 -4.10
C VAL A 271 -4.32 -2.79 -3.67
N GLU A 272 -5.39 -3.10 -4.41
CA GLU A 272 -6.77 -2.74 -4.04
C GLU A 272 -7.16 -3.32 -2.68
N GLY A 273 -6.84 -4.60 -2.41
CA GLY A 273 -7.10 -5.22 -1.11
C GLY A 273 -6.36 -4.55 0.05
N GLN A 274 -5.11 -4.12 -0.15
CA GLN A 274 -4.35 -3.36 0.85
C GLN A 274 -4.97 -1.97 1.07
N MET A 275 -5.38 -1.29 0.00
CA MET A 275 -6.09 -0.01 0.05
C MET A 275 -7.38 -0.13 0.87
N GLN A 276 -8.20 -1.14 0.59
CA GLN A 276 -9.44 -1.41 1.30
C GLN A 276 -9.18 -1.74 2.77
N GLY A 277 -8.23 -2.64 3.05
CA GLY A 277 -7.90 -3.07 4.41
C GLY A 277 -7.44 -1.93 5.31
N GLY A 278 -6.52 -1.09 4.84
CA GLY A 278 -6.05 0.05 5.62
C GLY A 278 -7.10 1.16 5.78
N VAL A 279 -7.99 1.36 4.79
CA VAL A 279 -9.16 2.23 4.97
C VAL A 279 -10.08 1.71 6.07
N VAL A 280 -10.44 0.41 6.05
CA VAL A 280 -11.31 -0.20 7.06
C VAL A 280 -10.70 -0.05 8.46
N GLN A 281 -9.40 -0.31 8.61
CA GLN A 281 -8.69 -0.12 9.87
C GLN A 281 -8.75 1.34 10.34
N GLY A 282 -8.53 2.30 9.44
CA GLY A 282 -8.61 3.71 9.78
C GLY A 282 -10.04 4.19 10.09
N ILE A 283 -11.07 3.59 9.49
CA ILE A 283 -12.48 3.85 9.86
C ILE A 283 -12.75 3.34 11.28
N GLY A 284 -12.23 2.15 11.63
CA GLY A 284 -12.29 1.61 12.98
C GLY A 284 -11.72 2.58 14.01
N TRP A 285 -10.51 3.08 13.78
CA TRP A 285 -9.86 4.09 14.63
C TRP A 285 -10.61 5.42 14.66
N ALA A 286 -11.23 5.80 13.55
CA ALA A 286 -11.99 7.04 13.47
C ALA A 286 -13.27 7.02 14.33
N LEU A 287 -13.97 5.89 14.39
CA LEU A 287 -15.34 5.84 14.91
C LEU A 287 -15.52 5.01 16.18
N ASN A 288 -14.71 3.96 16.39
CA ASN A 288 -15.04 2.90 17.35
C ASN A 288 -13.89 2.42 18.23
N GLU A 289 -12.68 2.32 17.68
CA GLU A 289 -11.56 1.64 18.34
C GLU A 289 -10.81 2.56 19.30
N GLU A 290 -10.74 2.16 20.56
CA GLU A 290 -9.92 2.80 21.59
C GLU A 290 -9.44 1.78 22.62
N TYR A 291 -8.41 2.12 23.39
CA TYR A 291 -8.04 1.36 24.58
C TYR A 291 -8.61 2.04 25.82
N PHE A 292 -9.56 1.39 26.48
CA PHE A 292 -10.20 1.92 27.67
C PHE A 292 -9.55 1.32 28.92
N TYR A 293 -8.83 2.16 29.68
CA TYR A 293 -8.17 1.79 30.92
C TYR A 293 -8.93 2.34 32.13
N ASN A 294 -9.20 1.50 33.12
CA ASN A 294 -9.78 1.93 34.39
C ASN A 294 -8.72 2.64 35.28
N THR A 295 -9.16 3.15 36.43
CA THR A 295 -8.31 3.84 37.41
C THR A 295 -7.21 2.96 38.02
N ASP A 296 -7.39 1.64 38.01
CA ASP A 296 -6.39 0.66 38.45
C ASP A 296 -5.38 0.30 37.33
N GLY A 297 -5.51 0.89 36.14
CA GLY A 297 -4.64 0.66 34.98
C GLY A 297 -4.94 -0.64 34.22
N ARG A 298 -6.11 -1.26 34.41
CA ARG A 298 -6.53 -2.45 33.67
C ARG A 298 -7.32 -2.05 32.43
N MET A 299 -7.05 -2.71 31.30
CA MET A 299 -7.81 -2.52 30.07
C MET A 299 -9.15 -3.25 30.17
N GLU A 300 -10.24 -2.49 30.21
CA GLU A 300 -11.60 -2.99 30.38
C GLU A 300 -12.17 -3.58 29.09
N ASN A 301 -11.80 -3.03 27.93
CA ASN A 301 -12.30 -3.49 26.63
C ASN A 301 -11.34 -4.44 25.90
N SER A 302 -10.68 -5.35 26.62
CA SER A 302 -9.66 -6.27 26.07
C SER A 302 -10.19 -7.42 25.21
N SER A 303 -11.49 -7.43 24.90
CA SER A 303 -12.14 -8.45 24.07
C SER A 303 -12.71 -7.85 22.78
N PHE A 304 -12.89 -8.66 21.73
CA PHE A 304 -13.53 -8.21 20.48
C PHE A 304 -15.03 -7.87 20.61
N LEU A 305 -15.64 -8.08 21.78
CA LEU A 305 -16.99 -7.59 22.05
C LEU A 305 -16.98 -6.07 22.26
N ASP A 306 -15.97 -5.59 23.00
CA ASP A 306 -15.91 -4.20 23.49
C ASP A 306 -14.85 -3.37 22.75
N TYR A 307 -13.80 -3.99 22.20
CA TYR A 307 -12.92 -3.39 21.20
C TYR A 307 -13.56 -3.57 19.81
N ARG A 308 -14.35 -2.57 19.41
CA ARG A 308 -15.27 -2.67 18.27
C ARG A 308 -14.60 -2.40 16.93
N MET A 309 -14.00 -3.44 16.37
CA MET A 309 -13.58 -3.43 14.96
C MET A 309 -14.80 -3.40 14.03
N PRO A 310 -14.76 -2.67 12.90
CA PRO A 310 -15.83 -2.69 11.90
C PRO A 310 -16.09 -4.09 11.35
N THR A 311 -17.36 -4.38 11.05
CA THR A 311 -17.82 -5.61 10.39
C THR A 311 -18.26 -5.33 8.96
N SER A 312 -18.54 -6.39 8.18
CA SER A 312 -19.06 -6.26 6.81
C SER A 312 -20.45 -5.62 6.73
N LEU A 313 -21.16 -5.46 7.86
CA LEU A 313 -22.46 -4.78 7.90
C LEU A 313 -22.35 -3.29 8.21
N ASP A 314 -21.17 -2.83 8.66
CA ASP A 314 -20.96 -1.45 9.06
C ASP A 314 -20.54 -0.55 7.90
N LEU A 315 -19.96 -1.13 6.84
CA LEU A 315 -19.25 -0.39 5.79
C LEU A 315 -19.75 -0.74 4.38
N PRO A 316 -19.79 0.23 3.45
CA PRO A 316 -19.97 -0.06 2.03
C PRO A 316 -18.68 -0.68 1.45
N MET A 317 -18.75 -1.14 0.20
CA MET A 317 -17.54 -1.48 -0.54
C MET A 317 -16.69 -0.21 -0.73
N ILE A 318 -15.43 -0.27 -0.32
CA ILE A 318 -14.47 0.82 -0.49
C ILE A 318 -13.96 0.83 -1.93
N ASN A 319 -14.20 1.93 -2.65
CA ASN A 319 -13.72 2.13 -4.01
C ASN A 319 -12.23 2.46 -4.03
N THR A 320 -11.50 1.93 -5.01
CA THR A 320 -10.05 2.07 -5.13
C THR A 320 -9.67 2.63 -6.50
N ILE A 321 -8.75 3.60 -6.52
CA ILE A 321 -8.15 4.13 -7.74
C ILE A 321 -6.63 4.02 -7.59
N ILE A 322 -6.02 3.13 -8.38
CA ILE A 322 -4.56 2.97 -8.44
C ILE A 322 -4.01 4.04 -9.38
N VAL A 323 -3.11 4.87 -8.85
CA VAL A 323 -2.27 5.78 -9.61
C VAL A 323 -0.89 5.14 -9.74
N GLU A 324 -0.35 5.06 -10.96
CA GLU A 324 0.98 4.47 -11.21
C GLU A 324 2.02 5.54 -11.57
N VAL A 325 2.67 6.14 -10.56
CA VAL A 325 3.83 7.02 -10.77
C VAL A 325 5.11 6.26 -10.42
N ALA A 326 5.70 5.64 -11.45
CA ALA A 326 6.85 4.75 -11.33
C ALA A 326 7.98 5.34 -10.48
N ASN A 327 8.46 4.55 -9.51
CA ASN A 327 9.61 4.90 -8.69
C ASN A 327 10.92 4.67 -9.47
N PRO A 328 11.69 5.72 -9.81
CA PRO A 328 12.95 5.54 -10.54
C PRO A 328 14.01 4.77 -9.73
N GLY A 329 13.82 4.67 -8.40
CA GLY A 329 14.66 3.89 -7.51
C GLY A 329 14.26 2.42 -7.43
N HIS A 330 13.58 1.83 -8.41
CA HIS A 330 13.32 0.38 -8.47
C HIS A 330 13.31 -0.09 -9.94
N PRO A 331 13.86 -1.28 -10.28
CA PRO A 331 13.90 -1.78 -11.66
C PRO A 331 12.54 -1.80 -12.37
N TYR A 332 11.48 -2.07 -11.62
CA TYR A 332 10.10 -2.09 -12.11
C TYR A 332 9.26 -0.87 -11.73
N GLY A 333 9.81 0.14 -11.05
CA GLY A 333 9.01 1.29 -10.61
C GLY A 333 8.19 1.09 -9.32
N VAL A 334 8.46 0.03 -8.55
CA VAL A 334 7.67 -0.38 -7.38
C VAL A 334 7.81 0.60 -6.19
N ARG A 335 6.71 0.79 -5.47
CA ARG A 335 6.65 1.38 -4.12
C ARG A 335 5.93 0.40 -3.19
N GLY A 336 6.02 0.63 -1.88
CA GLY A 336 5.15 -0.05 -0.93
C GLY A 336 3.81 0.66 -0.78
N VAL A 337 2.76 -0.14 -0.58
CA VAL A 337 1.37 0.33 -0.60
C VAL A 337 0.59 0.14 0.70
N GLY A 338 1.07 -0.70 1.62
CA GLY A 338 0.25 -1.22 2.72
C GLY A 338 -0.13 -0.21 3.80
N GLU A 339 0.71 0.81 4.07
CA GLU A 339 0.50 1.72 5.20
C GLU A 339 0.03 3.12 4.82
N VAL A 340 0.00 3.48 3.53
CA VAL A 340 -0.60 4.76 3.09
C VAL A 340 -2.11 4.84 3.41
N PRO A 341 -2.93 3.79 3.18
CA PRO A 341 -4.39 3.88 3.32
C PRO A 341 -4.91 4.17 4.73
N ILE A 342 -4.17 3.80 5.77
CA ILE A 342 -4.61 4.01 7.16
C ILE A 342 -4.40 5.46 7.62
N VAL A 343 -3.59 6.25 6.89
CA VAL A 343 -3.21 7.61 7.34
C VAL A 343 -4.39 8.59 7.29
N PRO A 344 -5.17 8.70 6.19
CA PRO A 344 -6.20 9.75 6.07
C PRO A 344 -7.60 9.52 6.69
N PRO A 345 -8.11 8.28 6.91
CA PRO A 345 -9.52 8.06 7.27
C PRO A 345 -10.05 8.91 8.42
N MET A 346 -9.32 9.03 9.53
CA MET A 346 -9.74 9.83 10.69
C MET A 346 -10.00 11.29 10.31
N ALA A 347 -9.09 11.93 9.58
CA ALA A 347 -9.26 13.32 9.13
C ALA A 347 -10.40 13.47 8.12
N ALA A 348 -10.46 12.54 7.14
CA ALA A 348 -11.49 12.57 6.11
C ALA A 348 -12.89 12.49 6.74
N ILE A 349 -13.09 11.56 7.67
CA ILE A 349 -14.37 11.37 8.37
C ILE A 349 -14.69 12.58 9.24
N ALA A 350 -13.72 13.12 9.98
CA ALA A 350 -13.96 14.30 10.81
C ALA A 350 -14.32 15.54 9.98
N ASN A 351 -13.70 15.70 8.80
CA ASN A 351 -14.06 16.75 7.84
C ASN A 351 -15.47 16.53 7.26
N ALA A 352 -15.86 15.28 7.02
CA ALA A 352 -17.20 14.93 6.57
C ALA A 352 -18.26 15.25 7.63
N ILE A 353 -18.02 14.89 8.89
CA ILE A 353 -18.89 15.22 10.04
C ILE A 353 -19.03 16.74 10.19
N ALA A 354 -17.92 17.49 10.07
CA ALA A 354 -17.96 18.94 10.14
C ALA A 354 -18.81 19.58 9.04
N ARG A 355 -18.81 19.02 7.83
CA ARG A 355 -19.66 19.49 6.72
C ARG A 355 -21.12 19.07 6.88
N ALA A 356 -21.37 17.89 7.46
CA ALA A 356 -22.70 17.39 7.75
C ALA A 356 -23.41 18.20 8.85
N THR A 357 -22.68 18.58 9.89
CA THR A 357 -23.27 19.06 11.15
C THR A 357 -22.86 20.48 11.51
N GLY A 358 -21.80 21.02 10.91
CA GLY A 358 -21.15 22.25 11.32
C GLY A 358 -20.28 22.11 12.58
N VAL A 359 -20.09 20.90 13.11
CA VAL A 359 -19.27 20.62 14.30
C VAL A 359 -18.00 19.90 13.90
N ARG A 360 -16.85 20.45 14.31
CA ARG A 360 -15.55 19.84 14.06
C ARG A 360 -15.15 18.98 15.25
N MET A 361 -14.98 17.69 15.01
CA MET A 361 -14.46 16.75 16.01
C MET A 361 -12.95 16.93 16.16
N ASP A 362 -12.45 17.00 17.39
CA ASP A 362 -11.03 17.11 17.73
C ASP A 362 -10.52 15.94 18.59
N HIS A 363 -11.41 15.00 18.90
CA HIS A 363 -11.14 13.81 19.70
C HIS A 363 -11.52 12.53 18.93
N LEU A 364 -10.68 11.51 19.06
CA LEU A 364 -10.92 10.16 18.54
C LEU A 364 -11.07 9.17 19.71
N PRO A 365 -11.89 8.12 19.56
CA PRO A 365 -12.80 7.88 18.44
C PRO A 365 -14.00 8.85 18.45
N MET A 366 -14.54 9.16 17.28
CA MET A 366 -15.78 9.92 17.08
C MET A 366 -16.99 9.01 17.29
N THR A 367 -17.07 8.44 18.49
CA THR A 367 -18.17 7.55 18.90
C THR A 367 -19.50 8.30 18.89
N PRO A 368 -20.65 7.59 18.83
CA PRO A 368 -21.95 8.24 18.92
C PRO A 368 -22.09 9.18 20.14
N GLY A 369 -21.56 8.77 21.30
CA GLY A 369 -21.54 9.59 22.51
C GLY A 369 -20.73 10.88 22.33
N ASN A 370 -19.50 10.78 21.83
CA ASN A 370 -18.63 11.94 21.62
C ASN A 370 -19.21 12.90 20.57
N VAL A 371 -19.79 12.38 19.49
CA VAL A 371 -20.46 13.20 18.46
C VAL A 371 -21.67 13.92 19.06
N LEU A 372 -22.49 13.23 19.86
CA LEU A 372 -23.67 13.82 20.48
C LEU A 372 -23.31 14.90 21.50
N GLU A 373 -22.28 14.69 22.32
CA GLU A 373 -21.76 15.73 23.22
C GLU A 373 -21.33 16.99 22.45
N ALA A 374 -20.64 16.81 21.32
CA ALA A 374 -20.18 17.93 20.49
C ALA A 374 -21.36 18.68 19.82
N LEU A 375 -22.42 17.98 19.43
CA LEU A 375 -23.66 18.57 18.91
C LEU A 375 -24.38 19.40 20.00
N TRP A 376 -24.58 18.82 21.19
CA TRP A 376 -25.20 19.52 22.32
C TRP A 376 -24.43 20.77 22.74
N ALA A 377 -23.10 20.68 22.80
CA ALA A 377 -22.24 21.81 23.14
C ALA A 377 -22.40 22.97 22.14
N LYS A 378 -22.58 22.69 20.85
CA LYS A 378 -22.85 23.71 19.82
C LYS A 378 -24.21 24.38 20.03
N ASP A 379 -25.23 23.62 20.42
CA ASP A 379 -26.60 24.12 20.60
C ASP A 379 -26.81 24.77 21.98
N GLY A 380 -25.79 24.79 22.83
CA GLY A 380 -25.82 25.40 24.16
C GLY A 380 -26.48 24.52 25.23
N GLU A 381 -26.66 23.24 24.96
CA GLU A 381 -27.16 22.25 25.91
C GLU A 381 -26.02 21.67 26.75
N PRO A 382 -26.25 21.36 28.05
CA PRO A 382 -25.21 20.77 28.89
C PRO A 382 -24.82 19.37 28.37
N ALA A 383 -23.52 19.15 28.17
CA ALA A 383 -22.98 17.84 27.80
C ALA A 383 -23.34 16.80 28.87
N GLY A 384 -24.24 15.88 28.55
CA GLY A 384 -24.89 15.01 29.54
C GLY A 384 -24.14 13.71 29.89
N LEU A 385 -23.09 13.34 29.16
CA LEU A 385 -22.44 12.02 29.32
C LEU A 385 -21.21 12.07 30.25
N GLN A 386 -20.56 13.22 30.43
CA GLN A 386 -19.51 13.39 31.46
C GLN A 386 -20.02 13.46 32.92
N ALA A 387 -21.33 13.55 33.16
CA ALA A 387 -21.90 13.67 34.51
C ALA A 387 -22.10 12.34 35.25
N ALA A 388 -21.72 11.20 34.67
CA ALA A 388 -21.97 9.86 35.24
C ALA A 388 -20.70 9.14 35.78
N ALA A 389 -19.58 9.85 35.94
CA ALA A 389 -18.30 9.28 36.37
C ALA A 389 -17.73 9.90 37.66
N ASP A 390 -18.61 10.29 38.60
CA ASP A 390 -18.25 10.60 40.00
C ASP A 390 -18.72 9.48 40.95
#